data_AF-A0A1G5S1C7-F1
#
_entry.id   AF-A0A1G5S1C7-F1
#
_cell.length_a   1.000
_cell.length_b   1.000
_cell.length_c   1.000
_cell.angle_alpha   90.00
_cell.angle_beta   90.00
_cell.angle_gamma   90.00
#
_symmetry.space_group_name_H-M   'P 1'
#
loop_
_entity.id
_entity.type
_entity.pdbx_description
1 polymer ?
#
loop_
_entity_poly.entity_id
_entity_poly.type
_entity_poly.pdbx_seq_one_letter_code
_entity_poly.pdbx_strand_id
1 'polypeptide(L)'
;RRYLEGKLKLKMNAQKSKVVSVLAIKHFKFLGFCLGKNKKGVYIRAHRESLAKAKRKLRQLTRRNQGRNVRMVMENVKSFIRGWLGYYYVADIKRTLMSWNEWLRRRLRMYIWKQWKKPRTRIMNLKKLGIPEWQAYQWGNTRLGYWRIAGSAVLNRSITNEKLALAGYYDFPAQYEQLRLMHSSG
;
A
#
# COMPACT_ATOMS: atom_id res chain seq x y z
N ARG A 1 -29.24 -18.66 22.02
CA ARG A 1 -30.53 -18.36 21.35
C ARG A 1 -31.63 -18.02 22.35
N ARG A 2 -31.94 -18.87 23.35
CA ARG A 2 -32.97 -18.60 24.39
C ARG A 2 -32.95 -17.17 24.96
N TYR A 3 -31.78 -16.63 25.31
CA TYR A 3 -31.70 -15.26 25.84
C TYR A 3 -31.88 -14.17 24.76
N LEU A 4 -31.07 -14.20 23.69
CA LEU A 4 -31.11 -13.19 22.62
C LEU A 4 -32.45 -13.15 21.88
N GLU A 5 -32.94 -14.30 21.42
CA GLU A 5 -34.17 -14.39 20.61
C GLU A 5 -35.43 -14.42 21.50
N GLY A 6 -35.33 -14.95 22.72
CA GLY A 6 -36.46 -15.07 23.66
C GLY A 6 -36.70 -13.79 24.46
N LYS A 7 -35.72 -13.38 25.27
CA LYS A 7 -35.84 -12.23 26.20
C LYS A 7 -35.63 -10.90 25.49
N LEU A 8 -34.55 -10.79 24.69
CA LEU A 8 -34.19 -9.53 24.01
C LEU A 8 -34.87 -9.36 22.64
N LYS A 9 -35.56 -10.39 22.14
CA LYS A 9 -36.26 -10.38 20.83
C LYS A 9 -35.37 -10.01 19.63
N LEU A 10 -34.07 -10.31 19.70
CA LEU A 10 -33.10 -10.08 18.63
C LEU A 10 -32.88 -11.34 17.80
N LYS A 11 -33.01 -11.26 16.47
CA LYS A 11 -32.78 -12.37 15.54
C LYS A 11 -31.30 -12.57 15.23
N MET A 12 -30.78 -13.78 15.45
CA MET A 12 -29.38 -14.08 15.15
C MET A 12 -29.15 -14.24 13.64
N ASN A 13 -28.09 -13.63 13.11
CA ASN A 13 -27.70 -13.82 11.72
C ASN A 13 -26.90 -15.13 11.56
N ALA A 14 -27.55 -16.20 11.13
CA ALA A 14 -26.92 -17.52 10.95
C ALA A 14 -25.87 -17.58 9.82
N GLN A 15 -25.91 -16.65 8.86
CA GLN A 15 -24.88 -16.58 7.82
C GLN A 15 -23.56 -16.03 8.36
N LYS A 16 -23.61 -15.08 9.30
CA LYS A 16 -22.44 -14.47 9.95
C LYS A 16 -21.97 -15.25 11.18
N SER A 17 -22.90 -15.85 11.92
CA SER A 17 -22.62 -16.54 13.18
C SER A 17 -22.28 -18.01 12.93
N LYS A 18 -21.01 -18.37 13.10
CA LYS A 18 -20.51 -19.73 12.87
C LYS A 18 -19.55 -20.13 13.98
N VAL A 19 -19.59 -21.39 14.40
CA VAL A 19 -18.57 -21.98 15.25
C VAL A 19 -17.38 -22.34 14.36
N VAL A 20 -16.28 -21.62 14.50
CA VAL A 20 -15.05 -21.85 13.74
C VAL A 20 -13.85 -21.72 14.68
N SER A 21 -12.79 -22.46 14.40
CA SER A 21 -11.53 -22.28 15.13
C SER A 21 -10.99 -20.87 14.92
N VAL A 22 -10.49 -20.24 15.98
CA VAL A 22 -9.89 -18.90 15.94
C VAL A 22 -8.64 -18.87 15.04
N LEU A 23 -7.99 -20.02 14.86
CA LEU A 23 -6.82 -20.21 14.00
C LEU A 23 -7.19 -20.50 12.53
N ALA A 24 -8.49 -20.65 12.21
CA ALA A 24 -8.95 -20.82 10.85
C ALA A 24 -8.94 -19.47 10.10
N ILE A 25 -7.76 -18.98 9.74
CA ILE A 25 -7.50 -17.64 9.14
C ILE A 25 -8.46 -17.27 7.99
N LYS A 26 -8.92 -18.26 7.21
CA LYS A 26 -9.83 -18.04 6.07
C LYS A 26 -11.29 -17.82 6.48
N HIS A 27 -11.69 -18.34 7.64
CA HIS A 27 -13.08 -18.44 8.10
C HIS A 27 -13.36 -17.60 9.35
N PHE A 28 -12.35 -17.39 10.19
CA PHE A 28 -12.44 -16.53 11.36
C PHE A 28 -11.98 -15.11 11.04
N LYS A 29 -12.90 -14.16 11.21
CA LYS A 29 -12.66 -12.72 11.06
C LYS A 29 -13.39 -12.00 12.18
N PHE A 30 -12.65 -11.26 13.00
CA PHE A 30 -13.23 -10.42 14.05
C PHE A 30 -12.68 -9.00 13.93
N LEU A 31 -13.56 -8.02 13.75
CA LEU A 31 -13.19 -6.60 13.56
C LEU A 31 -12.11 -6.36 12.48
N GLY A 32 -12.04 -7.22 11.47
CA GLY A 32 -11.03 -7.11 10.41
C GLY A 32 -9.67 -7.74 10.73
N PHE A 33 -9.53 -8.41 11.88
CA PHE A 33 -8.39 -9.21 12.29
C PHE A 33 -8.68 -10.72 12.22
N CYS A 34 -7.62 -11.51 12.28
CA CYS A 34 -7.64 -12.96 12.52
C CYS A 34 -6.38 -13.37 13.28
N LEU A 35 -6.34 -14.59 13.83
CA LEU A 35 -5.15 -15.09 14.52
C LEU A 35 -4.35 -16.03 13.61
N GLY A 36 -3.03 -15.87 13.63
CA GLY A 36 -2.08 -16.82 13.07
C GLY A 36 -1.36 -17.60 14.16
N LYS A 37 -0.83 -18.77 13.82
CA LYS A 37 0.05 -19.54 14.70
C LYS A 37 1.38 -19.78 13.98
N ASN A 38 2.49 -19.59 14.68
CA ASN A 38 3.83 -19.95 14.23
C ASN A 38 4.58 -20.68 15.38
N LYS A 39 5.86 -21.00 15.17
CA LYS A 39 6.69 -21.67 16.20
C LYS A 39 6.82 -20.88 17.51
N LYS A 40 6.63 -19.56 17.48
CA LYS A 40 6.72 -18.64 18.63
C LYS A 40 5.36 -18.43 19.33
N GLY A 41 4.28 -19.05 18.84
CA GLY A 41 2.95 -18.93 19.42
C GLY A 41 1.90 -18.30 18.50
N VAL A 42 0.84 -17.77 19.11
CA VAL A 42 -0.29 -17.14 18.42
C VAL A 42 -0.02 -15.64 18.27
N TYR A 43 -0.32 -15.09 17.10
CA TYR A 43 -0.13 -13.66 16.81
C TYR A 43 -1.33 -13.09 16.04
N ILE A 44 -1.54 -11.79 16.19
CA ILE A 44 -2.64 -11.06 15.54
C ILE A 44 -2.25 -10.76 14.10
N ARG A 45 -3.17 -10.99 13.15
CA ARG A 45 -3.02 -10.69 11.72
C ARG A 45 -4.15 -9.80 11.26
N ALA A 46 -3.89 -8.95 10.27
CA ALA A 46 -4.96 -8.32 9.50
C ALA A 46 -5.61 -9.37 8.59
N HIS A 47 -6.94 -9.43 8.59
CA HIS A 47 -7.68 -10.39 7.77
C HIS A 47 -7.48 -10.08 6.28
N ARG A 48 -7.44 -11.14 5.45
CA ARG A 48 -7.19 -11.05 4.00
C ARG A 48 -8.12 -10.07 3.27
N GLU A 49 -9.38 -9.99 3.68
CA GLU A 49 -10.35 -9.07 3.08
C GLU A 49 -10.03 -7.61 3.42
N SER A 50 -9.60 -7.33 4.66
CA SER A 50 -9.20 -6.00 5.10
C SER A 50 -7.97 -5.55 4.31
N LEU A 51 -6.99 -6.43 4.15
CA LEU A 51 -5.82 -6.21 3.32
C LEU A 51 -6.20 -5.96 1.85
N ALA A 52 -7.09 -6.78 1.28
CA ALA A 52 -7.55 -6.62 -0.10
C ALA A 52 -8.35 -5.33 -0.30
N LYS A 53 -9.17 -4.91 0.68
CA LYS A 53 -9.91 -3.64 0.67
C LYS A 53 -8.94 -2.46 0.69
N ALA A 54 -7.94 -2.48 1.57
CA ALA A 54 -6.92 -1.44 1.65
C ALA A 54 -6.08 -1.36 0.36
N LYS A 55 -5.61 -2.49 -0.17
CA LYS A 55 -4.87 -2.53 -1.44
C LYS A 55 -5.69 -2.02 -2.63
N ARG A 56 -7.00 -2.30 -2.67
CA ARG A 56 -7.93 -1.72 -3.65
C ARG A 56 -8.04 -0.21 -3.51
N LYS A 57 -8.19 0.32 -2.29
CA LYS A 57 -8.22 1.76 -2.04
C LYS A 57 -6.93 2.44 -2.47
N LEU A 58 -5.77 1.87 -2.14
CA LEU A 58 -4.47 2.35 -2.61
C LEU A 58 -4.38 2.37 -4.14
N ARG A 59 -4.88 1.32 -4.81
CA ARG A 59 -4.95 1.27 -6.29
C ARG A 59 -5.82 2.39 -6.87
N GLN A 60 -6.93 2.73 -6.21
CA GLN A 60 -7.82 3.82 -6.58
C GLN A 60 -7.15 5.19 -6.40
N LEU A 61 -6.51 5.43 -5.25
CA LEU A 61 -5.80 6.68 -4.96
C LEU A 61 -4.64 6.93 -5.92
N THR A 62 -3.98 5.87 -6.37
CA THR A 62 -2.85 5.93 -7.32
C THR A 62 -3.27 5.64 -8.76
N ARG A 63 -4.52 5.91 -9.14
CA ARG A 63 -4.99 5.75 -10.53
C ARG A 63 -4.26 6.70 -11.45
N ARG A 64 -3.58 6.16 -12.46
CA ARG A 64 -2.80 6.93 -13.44
C ARG A 64 -3.61 7.85 -14.37
N ASN A 65 -4.93 7.83 -14.33
CA ASN A 65 -5.80 8.59 -15.24
C ASN A 65 -6.60 9.69 -14.53
N GLN A 66 -6.15 10.14 -13.35
CA GLN A 66 -6.87 11.15 -12.56
C GLN A 66 -6.44 12.61 -12.78
N GLY A 67 -5.36 12.86 -13.54
CA GLY A 67 -4.91 14.23 -13.89
C GLY A 67 -4.34 15.09 -12.74
N ARG A 68 -4.32 14.58 -11.50
CA ARG A 68 -3.86 15.31 -10.31
C ARG A 68 -2.34 15.47 -10.24
N ASN A 69 -1.87 16.50 -9.54
CA ASN A 69 -0.46 16.66 -9.18
C ASN A 69 0.05 15.44 -8.39
N VAL A 70 1.26 14.95 -8.71
CA VAL A 70 1.81 13.75 -8.05
C VAL A 70 1.97 13.92 -6.53
N ARG A 71 2.34 15.11 -6.05
CA ARG A 71 2.47 15.39 -4.61
C ARG A 71 1.13 15.27 -3.90
N MET A 72 0.05 15.76 -4.53
CA MET A 72 -1.31 15.56 -4.04
C MET A 72 -1.70 14.07 -4.01
N VAL A 73 -1.26 13.28 -4.99
CA VAL A 73 -1.47 11.82 -4.98
C VAL A 73 -0.70 11.16 -3.82
N MET A 74 0.54 11.58 -3.56
CA MET A 74 1.34 11.10 -2.43
C MET A 74 0.68 11.44 -1.10
N GLU A 75 0.18 12.67 -0.93
CA GLU A 75 -0.48 13.09 0.31
C GLU A 75 -1.78 12.31 0.57
N ASN A 76 -2.59 12.08 -0.48
CA ASN A 76 -3.79 11.24 -0.37
C ASN A 76 -3.45 9.80 0.07
N VAL A 77 -2.35 9.25 -0.43
CA VAL A 77 -1.85 7.93 -0.01
C VAL A 77 -1.37 7.96 1.44
N LYS A 78 -0.61 8.99 1.82
CA LYS A 78 -0.11 9.19 3.19
C LYS A 78 -1.26 9.27 4.22
N SER A 79 -2.25 10.13 3.97
CA SER A 79 -3.42 10.29 4.84
C SER A 79 -4.16 8.96 5.05
N PHE A 80 -4.42 8.22 3.96
CA PHE A 80 -5.06 6.91 4.05
C PHE A 80 -4.21 5.89 4.83
N ILE A 81 -2.92 5.79 4.53
CA ILE A 81 -2.04 4.81 5.17
C ILE A 81 -1.86 5.12 6.66
N ARG A 82 -1.71 6.40 7.04
CA ARG A 82 -1.56 6.79 8.45
C ARG A 82 -2.76 6.32 9.28
N GLY A 83 -3.98 6.60 8.83
CA GLY A 83 -5.19 6.12 9.51
C GLY A 83 -5.31 4.60 9.53
N TRP A 84 -4.93 3.94 8.44
CA TRP A 84 -4.97 2.47 8.36
C TRP A 84 -3.95 1.81 9.29
N LEU A 85 -2.73 2.33 9.38
CA LEU A 85 -1.72 1.87 10.32
C LEU A 85 -2.12 2.09 11.77
N GLY A 86 -2.72 3.24 12.09
CA GLY A 86 -3.22 3.52 13.43
C GLY A 86 -4.27 2.52 13.92
N TYR A 87 -5.04 1.90 13.02
CA TYR A 87 -5.98 0.83 13.38
C TYR A 87 -5.30 -0.55 13.43
N TYR A 88 -4.40 -0.85 12.50
CA TYR A 88 -3.81 -2.19 12.34
C TYR A 88 -2.41 -2.36 12.98
N TYR A 89 -1.91 -1.40 13.77
CA TYR A 89 -0.54 -1.45 14.34
C TYR A 89 -0.30 -2.69 15.21
N VAL A 90 -1.33 -3.19 15.90
CA VAL A 90 -1.28 -4.38 16.74
C VAL A 90 -0.99 -5.65 15.92
N ALA A 91 -1.48 -5.71 14.69
CA ALA A 91 -1.31 -6.88 13.82
C ALA A 91 0.12 -6.99 13.29
N ASP A 92 0.61 -8.22 13.09
CA ASP A 92 1.83 -8.50 12.34
C ASP A 92 1.57 -8.35 10.83
N ILE A 93 1.95 -7.19 10.30
CA ILE A 93 1.74 -6.80 8.91
C ILE A 93 3.02 -6.28 8.22
N LYS A 94 4.17 -6.30 8.91
CA LYS A 94 5.45 -5.75 8.42
C LYS A 94 5.78 -6.18 7.00
N ARG A 95 5.79 -7.49 6.75
CA ARG A 95 6.10 -8.07 5.42
C ARG A 95 5.10 -7.62 4.35
N THR A 96 3.83 -7.50 4.70
CA THR A 96 2.78 -7.02 3.79
C THR A 96 3.02 -5.55 3.44
N LEU A 97 3.36 -4.72 4.43
CA LEU A 97 3.67 -3.31 4.24
C LEU A 97 4.90 -3.11 3.35
N MET A 98 5.98 -3.87 3.56
CA MET A 98 7.17 -3.81 2.69
C MET A 98 6.81 -4.09 1.23
N SER A 99 6.04 -5.16 0.96
CA SER A 99 5.58 -5.49 -0.39
C SER A 99 4.70 -4.39 -0.99
N TRP A 100 3.82 -3.79 -0.19
CA TRP A 100 3.00 -2.66 -0.66
C TRP A 100 3.83 -1.42 -0.93
N ASN A 101 4.91 -1.19 -0.18
CA ASN A 101 5.78 -0.03 -0.28
C ASN A 101 6.52 -0.05 -1.63
N GLU A 102 7.12 -1.19 -1.97
CA GLU A 102 7.74 -1.42 -3.28
C GLU A 102 6.73 -1.23 -4.43
N TRP A 103 5.55 -1.84 -4.29
CA TRP A 103 4.50 -1.74 -5.30
C TRP A 103 4.00 -0.30 -5.47
N LEU A 104 3.84 0.47 -4.39
CA LEU A 104 3.42 1.87 -4.42
C LEU A 104 4.48 2.78 -5.05
N ARG A 105 5.76 2.62 -4.68
CA ARG A 105 6.87 3.36 -5.32
C ARG A 105 6.88 3.14 -6.83
N ARG A 106 6.74 1.88 -7.29
CA ARG A 106 6.62 1.57 -8.73
C ARG A 106 5.40 2.23 -9.36
N ARG A 107 4.25 2.26 -8.67
CA ARG A 107 3.05 2.94 -9.17
C ARG A 107 3.22 4.45 -9.29
N LEU A 108 3.93 5.08 -8.36
CA LEU A 108 4.23 6.51 -8.42
C LEU A 108 5.20 6.82 -9.56
N ARG A 109 6.24 6.01 -9.78
CA ARG A 109 7.10 6.11 -10.97
C ARG A 109 6.30 6.02 -12.27
N MET A 110 5.40 5.04 -12.35
CA MET A 110 4.49 4.89 -13.48
C MET A 110 3.61 6.15 -13.66
N TYR A 111 3.11 6.70 -12.56
CA TYR A 111 2.28 7.90 -12.56
C TYR A 111 3.03 9.11 -13.13
N ILE A 112 4.23 9.39 -12.60
CA ILE A 112 5.11 10.49 -13.03
C ILE A 112 5.45 10.34 -14.51
N TRP A 113 5.88 9.15 -14.93
CA TRP A 113 6.22 8.89 -16.33
C TRP A 113 5.05 9.10 -17.29
N LYS A 114 3.83 8.73 -16.87
CA LYS A 114 2.63 9.00 -17.65
C LYS A 114 2.34 10.50 -17.73
N GLN A 115 2.56 11.27 -16.67
CA GLN A 115 2.38 12.72 -16.68
C GLN A 115 3.31 13.41 -17.69
N TRP A 116 4.52 12.88 -17.89
CA TRP A 116 5.44 13.45 -18.88
C TRP A 116 4.97 13.29 -20.32
N LYS A 117 3.94 12.46 -20.61
CA LYS A 117 3.20 12.29 -21.89
C LYS A 117 4.05 12.27 -23.18
N LYS A 118 4.65 13.39 -23.58
CA LYS A 118 5.46 13.61 -24.78
C LYS A 118 6.92 13.15 -24.59
N PRO A 119 7.57 12.56 -25.62
CA PRO A 119 8.99 12.20 -25.56
C PRO A 119 9.91 13.37 -25.17
N ARG A 120 9.71 14.55 -25.76
CA ARG A 120 10.48 15.76 -25.43
C ARG A 120 10.47 16.08 -23.93
N THR A 121 9.30 16.01 -23.29
CA THR A 121 9.15 16.26 -21.86
C THR A 121 9.81 15.16 -21.01
N ARG A 122 9.76 13.89 -21.44
CA ARG A 122 10.46 12.80 -20.77
C ARG A 122 11.97 13.02 -20.80
N ILE A 123 12.54 13.34 -21.96
CA ILE A 123 13.98 13.60 -22.15
C ILE A 123 14.42 14.76 -21.24
N MET A 124 13.68 15.88 -21.29
CA MET A 124 13.95 17.04 -20.45
C MET A 124 13.94 16.70 -18.95
N ASN A 125 12.93 15.97 -18.48
CA ASN A 125 12.84 15.61 -17.07
C ASN A 125 13.89 14.57 -16.65
N LEU A 126 14.27 13.65 -17.54
CA LEU A 126 15.38 12.72 -17.28
C LEU A 126 16.71 13.48 -17.13
N LYS A 127 16.99 14.46 -18.00
CA LYS A 127 18.15 15.35 -17.88
C LYS A 127 18.15 16.11 -16.55
N LYS A 128 17.02 16.71 -16.17
CA LYS A 128 16.84 17.39 -14.86
C LYS A 128 17.06 16.46 -13.66
N LEU A 129 16.85 15.15 -13.85
CA LEU A 129 17.10 14.13 -12.84
C LEU A 129 18.53 13.59 -12.87
N GLY A 130 19.44 14.19 -13.64
CA GLY A 130 20.86 13.83 -13.69
C GLY A 130 21.20 12.69 -14.66
N ILE A 131 20.30 12.35 -15.58
CA ILE A 131 20.61 11.36 -16.62
C ILE A 131 21.36 12.05 -17.77
N PRO A 132 22.51 11.50 -18.23
CA PRO A 132 23.25 12.03 -19.36
C PRO A 132 22.38 12.18 -20.62
N GLU A 133 22.66 13.17 -21.45
CA GLU A 133 21.86 13.52 -22.62
C GLU A 133 21.56 12.34 -23.56
N TRP A 134 22.62 11.62 -23.97
CA TRP A 134 22.50 10.48 -24.87
C TRP A 134 21.56 9.40 -24.31
N GLN A 135 21.66 9.12 -23.00
CA GLN A 135 20.87 8.12 -22.31
C GLN A 135 19.43 8.61 -22.10
N ALA A 136 19.24 9.89 -21.77
CA ALA A 136 17.94 10.51 -21.63
C ALA A 136 17.17 10.47 -22.97
N TYR A 137 17.85 10.69 -24.09
CA TYR A 137 17.27 10.58 -25.43
C TYR A 137 16.81 9.15 -25.75
N GLN A 138 17.68 8.15 -25.51
CA GLN A 138 17.34 6.74 -25.70
C GLN A 138 16.15 6.32 -24.83
N TRP A 139 16.14 6.69 -23.56
CA TRP A 139 15.09 6.31 -22.61
C TRP A 139 13.77 7.06 -22.84
N GLY A 140 13.83 8.34 -23.20
CA GLY A 140 12.65 9.18 -23.43
C GLY A 140 11.80 8.71 -24.62
N ASN A 141 12.44 8.13 -25.64
CA ASN A 141 11.82 7.61 -26.86
C ASN A 141 11.38 6.14 -26.76
N THR A 142 11.47 5.52 -25.59
CA THR A 142 11.07 4.12 -25.41
C THR A 142 9.60 3.87 -25.79
N ARG A 143 9.36 2.74 -26.46
CA ARG A 143 8.03 2.21 -26.79
C ARG A 143 7.47 1.27 -25.71
N LEU A 144 8.20 1.08 -24.60
CA LEU A 144 7.79 0.16 -23.53
C LEU A 144 6.56 0.68 -22.77
N GLY A 145 5.69 -0.26 -22.39
CA GLY A 145 4.49 0.07 -21.61
C GLY A 145 4.80 0.66 -20.23
N TYR A 146 3.86 1.46 -19.72
CA TYR A 146 4.01 2.24 -18.47
C TYR A 146 4.42 1.41 -17.24
N TRP A 147 3.91 0.20 -17.09
CA TRP A 147 4.27 -0.66 -15.95
C TRP A 147 5.67 -1.27 -16.11
N ARG A 148 6.06 -1.60 -17.35
CA ARG A 148 7.38 -2.17 -17.67
C ARG A 148 8.48 -1.14 -17.42
N ILE A 149 8.31 0.09 -17.89
CA ILE A 149 9.29 1.18 -17.68
C ILE A 149 9.40 1.58 -16.21
N ALA A 150 8.30 1.54 -15.44
CA ALA A 150 8.30 1.84 -14.01
C ALA A 150 9.09 0.85 -13.15
N GLY A 151 9.30 -0.37 -13.65
CA GLY A 151 10.12 -1.39 -12.99
C GLY A 151 11.50 -1.56 -13.61
N SER A 152 11.86 -0.77 -14.64
CA SER A 152 13.16 -0.89 -15.30
C SER A 152 14.20 0.03 -14.69
N ALA A 153 15.46 -0.16 -15.08
CA ALA A 153 16.56 0.72 -14.72
C ALA A 153 16.30 2.19 -15.07
N VAL A 154 15.50 2.46 -16.11
CA VAL A 154 15.15 3.83 -16.54
C VAL A 154 14.56 4.63 -15.38
N LEU A 155 13.51 4.12 -14.74
CA LEU A 155 12.83 4.84 -13.66
C LEU A 155 13.37 4.53 -12.28
N ASN A 156 14.03 3.38 -12.08
CA ASN A 156 14.72 3.12 -10.82
C ASN A 156 15.97 4.00 -10.64
N ARG A 157 16.71 4.32 -11.73
CA ARG A 157 17.88 5.21 -11.68
C ARG A 157 17.51 6.69 -11.74
N SER A 158 16.51 7.07 -12.54
CA SER A 158 16.12 8.49 -12.64
C SER A 158 15.29 8.96 -11.44
N ILE A 159 14.31 8.15 -11.00
CA ILE A 159 13.40 8.43 -9.89
C ILE A 159 13.70 7.46 -8.73
N THR A 160 14.83 7.69 -8.06
CA THR A 160 15.31 6.85 -6.94
C THR A 160 14.33 6.88 -5.76
N ASN A 161 14.45 5.92 -4.84
CA ASN A 161 13.63 5.91 -3.62
C ASN A 161 13.85 7.18 -2.79
N GLU A 162 15.09 7.66 -2.72
CA GLU A 162 15.47 8.91 -2.06
C GLU A 162 14.79 10.12 -2.70
N LYS A 163 14.82 10.24 -4.03
CA LYS A 163 14.12 11.33 -4.74
C LYS A 163 12.62 11.30 -4.51
N LEU A 164 12.02 10.10 -4.41
CA LEU A 164 10.60 9.98 -4.04
C LEU A 164 10.36 10.45 -2.60
N ALA A 165 11.21 10.06 -1.64
CA ALA A 165 11.11 10.49 -0.25
C ALA A 165 11.23 12.02 -0.12
N LEU A 166 12.25 12.61 -0.77
CA LEU A 166 12.43 14.07 -0.86
C LEU A 166 11.23 14.79 -1.49
N ALA A 167 10.56 14.16 -2.45
CA ALA A 167 9.34 14.70 -3.07
C ALA A 167 8.08 14.59 -2.20
N GLY A 168 8.17 13.97 -1.01
CA GLY A 168 7.06 13.81 -0.06
C GLY A 168 6.46 12.40 -0.03
N TYR A 169 7.14 11.37 -0.55
CA TYR A 169 6.68 10.00 -0.41
C TYR A 169 6.77 9.53 1.06
N TYR A 170 5.66 9.01 1.58
CA TYR A 170 5.56 8.52 2.95
C TYR A 170 6.08 7.08 3.06
N ASP A 171 7.22 6.89 3.72
CA ASP A 171 7.80 5.56 3.96
C ASP A 171 7.13 4.86 5.16
N PHE A 172 6.04 4.18 4.86
CA PHE A 172 5.14 3.67 5.89
C PHE A 172 5.58 2.41 6.65
N PRO A 173 6.46 1.51 6.14
CA PRO A 173 6.99 0.43 6.98
C PRO A 173 7.81 0.96 8.16
N ALA A 174 8.65 1.97 7.97
CA ALA A 174 9.41 2.59 9.05
C ALA A 174 8.48 3.19 10.13
N GLN A 175 7.42 3.88 9.69
CA GLN A 175 6.43 4.49 10.57
C GLN A 175 5.60 3.46 11.34
N TYR A 176 5.30 2.31 10.72
CA TYR A 176 4.65 1.20 11.41
C TYR A 176 5.51 0.62 12.54
N GLU A 177 6.82 0.46 12.32
CA GLU A 177 7.74 0.00 13.37
C GLU A 177 7.81 1.01 14.51
N GLN A 178 7.91 2.31 14.20
CA GLN A 178 7.88 3.37 15.21
C GLN A 178 6.59 3.34 16.04
N LEU A 179 5.43 3.22 15.40
CA LEU A 179 4.14 3.09 16.09
C LEU A 179 4.09 1.87 17.01
N ARG A 180 4.61 0.72 16.57
CA ARG A 180 4.68 -0.48 17.42
C ARG A 180 5.59 -0.29 18.63
N LEU A 181 6.75 0.31 18.45
CA LEU A 181 7.68 0.59 19.55
C LEU A 181 7.03 1.52 20.59
N MET A 182 6.36 2.58 20.13
CA MET A 182 5.64 3.51 21.02
C MET A 182 4.59 2.81 21.88
N HIS A 183 3.82 1.89 21.30
CA HIS A 183 2.76 1.16 22.01
C HIS A 183 3.21 -0.12 22.74
N SER A 184 4.47 -0.53 22.59
CA SER A 184 5.03 -1.67 23.34
C SER A 184 5.87 -1.24 24.54
N SER A 185 6.17 0.05 24.65
CA SER A 185 7.03 0.63 25.69
C SER A 185 6.24 1.34 26.80
N GLY A 186 4.91 1.22 26.79
CA GLY A 186 3.99 1.74 27.81
C GLY A 186 3.03 0.64 28.22
#